data_AF-A0A1Q2CZH5-F1
#
_entry.id   AF-A0A1Q2CZH5-F1
#
_cell.length_a   1.000
_cell.length_b   1.000
_cell.length_c   1.000
_cell.angle_alpha   90.00
_cell.angle_beta   90.00
_cell.angle_gamma   90.00
#
_symmetry.space_group_name_H-M   'P 1'
#
loop_
_entity.id
_entity.type
_entity.pdbx_description
1 polymer ?
#
loop_
_entity_poly.entity_id
_entity_poly.type
_entity_poly.pdbx_seq_one_letter_code
_entity_poly.pdbx_strand_id
1 'polypeptide(L)'
;MTAEPHRDHSHHFAGEPHLTEVTYQAPKAGHVVVHEGRTVLFGDGDGSNQVVDSAKIADPDAAARAFSADAPHHGVALKLDEGSF
;
A
#
# COMPACT_ATOMS: atom_id res chain seq x y z
N MET A 1 -6.06 -14.00 -0.24
CA MET A 1 -6.74 -15.11 -0.94
C MET A 1 -6.95 -14.66 -2.37
N THR A 2 -6.41 -15.39 -3.33
CA THR A 2 -6.65 -15.12 -4.76
C THR A 2 -7.90 -15.87 -5.16
N ALA A 3 -8.78 -15.23 -5.93
CA ALA A 3 -9.98 -15.86 -6.47
C ALA A 3 -9.92 -15.78 -8.00
N GLU A 4 -9.97 -16.92 -8.68
CA GLU A 4 -10.06 -16.96 -10.14
C GLU A 4 -11.51 -17.20 -10.55
N PRO A 5 -12.17 -16.24 -11.22
CA PRO A 5 -13.55 -16.41 -11.66
C PRO A 5 -13.63 -17.43 -12.81
N HIS A 6 -14.51 -18.40 -12.66
CA HIS A 6 -14.81 -19.45 -13.63
C HIS A 6 -16.33 -19.49 -13.87
N ARG A 7 -16.81 -18.52 -14.65
CA ARG A 7 -18.23 -18.28 -14.95
C ARG A 7 -19.08 -18.06 -13.70
N ASP A 8 -19.75 -19.10 -13.19
CA ASP A 8 -20.74 -19.04 -12.11
C ASP A 8 -20.16 -19.29 -10.71
N HIS A 9 -18.85 -19.60 -10.64
CA HIS A 9 -18.13 -19.80 -9.39
C HIS A 9 -16.74 -19.19 -9.47
N SER A 10 -16.05 -19.20 -8.33
CA SER A 10 -14.64 -18.83 -8.23
C SER A 10 -13.84 -19.97 -7.65
N HIS A 11 -12.66 -20.21 -8.20
CA HIS A 11 -11.65 -21.01 -7.51
C HIS A 11 -10.97 -20.14 -6.46
N HIS A 12 -10.85 -20.65 -5.25
CA HIS A 12 -10.13 -19.99 -4.17
C HIS A 12 -8.80 -20.68 -3.94
N PHE A 13 -7.74 -19.88 -3.88
CA PHE A 13 -6.39 -20.39 -3.62
C PHE A 13 -5.98 -20.07 -2.19
N ALA A 14 -5.40 -21.07 -1.53
CA ALA A 14 -4.77 -20.96 -0.24
C ALA A 14 -3.29 -21.35 -0.36
N GLY A 15 -2.46 -20.72 0.47
CA GLY A 15 -1.05 -21.04 0.63
C GLY A 15 -0.65 -20.87 2.08
N GLU A 16 0.54 -21.34 2.45
CA GLU A 16 1.05 -21.18 3.81
C GLU A 16 1.37 -19.69 4.07
N PRO A 17 0.81 -19.07 5.12
CA PRO A 17 1.13 -17.70 5.48
C PRO A 17 2.59 -17.63 5.96
N HIS A 18 3.32 -16.64 5.48
CA HIS A 18 4.70 -16.39 5.88
C HIS A 18 4.97 -14.89 5.95
N LEU A 19 6.00 -14.51 6.71
CA LEU A 19 6.49 -13.14 6.77
C LEU A 19 7.31 -12.86 5.50
N THR A 20 7.07 -11.69 4.87
CA THR A 20 7.67 -11.36 3.57
C THR A 20 9.05 -10.71 3.68
N GLU A 21 9.49 -10.34 4.88
CA GLU A 21 10.70 -9.54 5.15
C GLU A 21 10.73 -8.15 4.44
N VAL A 22 9.65 -7.77 3.74
CA VAL A 22 9.52 -6.46 3.10
C VAL A 22 9.16 -5.41 4.15
N THR A 23 9.89 -4.30 4.15
CA THR A 23 9.67 -3.18 5.07
C THR A 23 9.60 -1.85 4.34
N TYR A 24 8.74 -0.97 4.82
CA TYR A 24 8.65 0.43 4.39
C TYR A 24 8.97 1.30 5.59
N GLN A 25 10.07 2.04 5.52
CA GLN A 25 10.52 2.89 6.62
C GLN A 25 9.68 4.16 6.66
N ALA A 26 9.12 4.49 7.82
CA ALA A 26 8.38 5.73 8.04
C ALA A 26 8.57 6.21 9.48
N PRO A 27 9.07 7.43 9.73
CA PRO A 27 9.11 8.01 11.07
C PRO A 27 7.70 8.08 11.65
N LYS A 28 7.46 7.41 12.79
CA LYS A 28 6.12 7.23 13.39
C LYS A 28 5.08 6.79 12.33
N ALA A 29 5.21 5.57 11.83
CA ALA A 29 4.27 4.99 10.87
C ALA A 29 2.81 5.16 11.33
N GLY A 30 1.98 5.71 10.44
CA GLY A 30 0.58 6.06 10.70
C GLY A 30 -0.37 5.26 9.81
N HIS A 31 -1.26 5.96 9.11
CA HIS A 31 -2.29 5.33 8.28
C HIS A 31 -1.72 4.61 7.04
N VAL A 32 -2.31 3.46 6.72
CA VAL A 32 -2.10 2.73 5.47
C VAL A 32 -3.44 2.60 4.75
N VAL A 33 -3.53 3.10 3.52
CA VAL A 33 -4.79 3.11 2.74
C VAL A 33 -4.60 2.40 1.42
N VAL A 34 -5.51 1.47 1.10
CA VAL A 34 -5.62 0.85 -0.21
C VAL A 34 -6.76 1.51 -0.98
N HIS A 35 -6.45 2.06 -2.15
CA HIS A 35 -7.44 2.64 -3.07
C HIS A 35 -6.94 2.50 -4.50
N GLU A 36 -7.83 2.06 -5.41
CA GLU A 36 -7.56 1.97 -6.85
C GLU A 36 -6.24 1.27 -7.21
N GLY A 37 -6.04 0.08 -6.63
CA GLY A 37 -4.86 -0.78 -6.85
C GLY A 37 -3.57 -0.24 -6.23
N ARG A 38 -3.63 0.81 -5.42
CA ARG A 38 -2.46 1.44 -4.78
C ARG A 38 -2.58 1.41 -3.27
N THR A 39 -1.45 1.19 -2.63
CA THR A 39 -1.29 1.30 -1.18
C THR A 39 -0.50 2.56 -0.87
N VAL A 40 -1.06 3.46 -0.06
CA VAL A 40 -0.39 4.65 0.45
C VAL A 40 -0.04 4.43 1.91
N LEU A 41 1.23 4.59 2.28
CA LEU A 41 1.74 4.50 3.65
C LEU A 41 2.15 5.90 4.14
N PHE A 42 1.50 6.40 5.20
CA PHE A 42 1.74 7.73 5.77
C PHE A 42 2.69 7.66 6.98
N GLY A 43 3.67 8.56 7.05
CA GLY A 43 4.57 8.76 8.17
C GLY A 43 4.20 9.99 9.00
N ASP A 44 3.62 9.80 10.18
CA ASP A 44 3.17 10.91 11.03
C ASP A 44 4.33 11.78 11.54
N GLY A 45 5.53 11.20 11.62
CA GLY A 45 6.71 11.83 12.18
C GLY A 45 7.38 12.83 11.27
N ASP A 46 7.16 12.74 9.96
CA ASP A 46 7.77 13.61 8.95
C ASP A 46 6.80 14.07 7.84
N GLY A 47 5.55 13.59 7.84
CA GLY A 47 4.56 13.87 6.80
C GLY A 47 4.85 13.13 5.48
N SER A 48 5.73 12.12 5.49
CA SER A 48 6.06 11.35 4.29
C SER A 48 4.90 10.44 3.86
N ASN A 49 4.82 10.20 2.56
CA ASN A 49 3.85 9.30 1.93
C ASN A 49 4.61 8.39 0.97
N GLN A 50 4.40 7.09 1.06
CA GLN A 50 4.93 6.12 0.11
C GLN A 50 3.77 5.47 -0.64
N VAL A 51 3.74 5.61 -1.96
CA VAL A 51 2.72 4.99 -2.82
C VAL A 51 3.33 3.77 -3.52
N VAL A 52 2.71 2.61 -3.33
CA VAL A 52 3.14 1.33 -3.89
C VAL A 52 1.98 0.69 -4.64
N ASP A 53 2.25 -0.03 -5.72
CA ASP A 53 1.25 -0.91 -6.33
C ASP A 53 0.84 -2.00 -5.32
N SER A 54 -0.44 -2.14 -5.01
CA SER A 54 -0.93 -3.08 -4.01
C SER A 54 -0.62 -4.54 -4.38
N ALA A 55 -0.54 -4.88 -5.67
CA ALA A 55 -0.15 -6.21 -6.13
C ALA A 55 1.34 -6.49 -5.90
N LYS A 56 2.14 -5.46 -5.61
CA LYS A 56 3.58 -5.52 -5.38
C LYS A 56 3.99 -5.18 -3.94
N ILE A 57 3.06 -4.95 -3.01
CA ILE A 57 3.38 -4.54 -1.63
C ILE A 57 4.25 -5.55 -0.85
N ALA A 58 4.27 -6.81 -1.28
CA ALA A 58 5.08 -7.88 -0.71
C ALA A 58 6.33 -8.21 -1.53
N ASP A 59 6.61 -7.45 -2.59
CA ASP A 59 7.77 -7.60 -3.46
C ASP A 59 8.90 -6.67 -2.96
N PRO A 60 10.10 -7.19 -2.60
CA PRO A 60 11.19 -6.35 -2.11
C PRO A 60 11.72 -5.37 -3.15
N ASP A 61 11.46 -5.62 -4.44
CA ASP A 61 11.86 -4.75 -5.56
C ASP A 61 10.74 -3.80 -5.99
N ALA A 62 9.63 -3.73 -5.24
CA ALA A 62 8.51 -2.85 -5.55
C ALA A 62 8.92 -1.37 -5.56
N ALA A 63 8.61 -0.68 -6.64
CA ALA A 63 8.81 0.77 -6.70
C ALA A 63 7.85 1.48 -5.74
N ALA A 64 8.42 2.22 -4.79
CA ALA A 64 7.67 3.13 -3.91
C ALA A 64 7.89 4.57 -4.36
N ARG A 65 6.80 5.29 -4.64
CA ARG A 65 6.86 6.71 -4.98
C ARG A 65 6.64 7.57 -3.73
N ALA A 66 7.60 8.42 -3.43
CA ALA A 66 7.56 9.30 -2.26
C ALA A 66 6.86 10.64 -2.54
N PHE A 67 6.06 11.10 -1.59
CA PHE A 67 5.48 12.44 -1.52
C PHE A 67 5.54 12.94 -0.07
N SER A 68 5.33 14.24 0.15
CA SER A 68 5.33 14.82 1.49
C SER A 68 4.15 15.77 1.65
N ALA A 69 3.53 15.73 2.81
CA ALA A 69 2.65 16.79 3.26
C ALA A 69 3.48 18.00 3.74
N ASP A 70 2.83 19.14 3.94
CA ASP A 70 3.51 20.39 4.29
C ASP A 70 4.21 20.35 5.66
N ALA A 71 3.73 19.51 6.59
CA ALA A 71 4.30 19.36 7.91
C ALA A 71 4.02 17.97 8.50
N PRO A 72 4.81 17.51 9.49
CA PRO A 72 4.48 16.32 10.28
C PRO A 72 3.17 16.49 11.06
N HIS A 73 2.25 15.54 10.93
CA HIS A 73 0.98 15.50 11.65
C HIS A 73 0.41 14.08 11.62
N HIS A 74 -0.60 13.80 12.45
CA HIS A 74 -1.35 12.54 12.34
C HIS A 74 -2.33 12.66 11.17
N GLY A 75 -1.98 12.05 10.03
CA GLY A 75 -2.63 12.31 8.75
C GLY A 75 -3.02 11.05 7.99
N VAL A 76 -3.88 11.22 6.99
CA VAL A 76 -4.28 10.17 6.06
C VAL A 76 -4.09 10.68 4.64
N ALA A 77 -3.60 9.81 3.74
CA ALA A 77 -3.47 10.12 2.32
C ALA A 77 -4.11 9.03 1.47
N LEU A 78 -4.84 9.45 0.43
CA LEU A 78 -5.40 8.59 -0.59
C LEU A 78 -4.77 8.96 -1.93
N LYS A 79 -4.61 7.99 -2.83
CA LYS A 79 -4.23 8.24 -4.21
C LYS A 79 -5.44 8.13 -5.11
N LEU A 80 -5.80 9.21 -5.80
CA LEU A 80 -6.88 9.22 -6.79
C LEU A 80 -6.38 8.80 -8.18
N ASP A 81 -7.29 8.32 -9.02
CA ASP A 81 -7.00 7.78 -10.37
C ASP A 81 -6.38 8.77 -11.33
N GLU A 82 -6.78 10.03 -11.21
CA GLU A 82 -6.28 11.16 -12.00
C GLU A 82 -4.89 11.64 -11.56
N GLY A 83 -4.28 11.00 -10.57
CA GLY A 83 -2.92 11.31 -10.14
C GLY A 83 -2.82 12.43 -9.11
N SER A 84 -3.94 12.89 -8.54
CA SER A 84 -4.01 13.79 -7.38
C SER A 84 -3.93 13.01 -6.04
N PHE A 85 -3.90 13.74 -4.92
CA PHE A 85 -3.95 13.26 -3.54
C PHE A 85 -5.02 14.03 -2.78
#